data_AF-A0A0G0JXP7-F1
#
_entry.id   AF-A0A0G0JXP7-F1
#
_cell.length_a   1.000
_cell.length_b   1.000
_cell.length_c   1.000
_cell.angle_alpha   90.00
_cell.angle_beta   90.00
_cell.angle_gamma   90.00
#
_symmetry.space_group_name_H-M   'P 1'
#
loop_
_entity.id
_entity.type
_entity.pdbx_description
1 polymer ?
#
loop_
_entity_poly.entity_id
_entity_poly.type
_entity_poly.pdbx_seq_one_letter_code
_entity_poly.pdbx_strand_id
1 'polypeptide(L)'
;MNLKNKKILVTGGSGFLGGHVIEKLRNFDVQILAPNHKELDLIREESCRHYLLNQKPDLVIHCAGAISGLLNILKNPADIFDNNLRINLNILKFSYKFGVEKLINIG
;
A
#
# COMPACT_ATOMS: atom_id res chain seq x y z
N MET A 1 13.20 -1.13 -15.79
CA MET A 1 12.07 -2.08 -15.66
C MET A 1 11.01 -1.68 -16.67
N ASN A 2 10.48 -2.63 -17.45
CA ASN A 2 9.38 -2.37 -18.36
C ASN A 2 8.06 -2.41 -17.56
N LEU A 3 7.26 -1.34 -17.63
CA LEU A 3 6.00 -1.23 -16.92
C LEU A 3 4.78 -1.66 -17.76
N LYS A 4 4.97 -1.88 -19.06
CA LYS A 4 3.86 -2.19 -19.96
C LYS A 4 3.08 -3.43 -19.51
N ASN A 5 1.75 -3.33 -19.46
CA ASN A 5 0.80 -4.35 -19.00
C ASN A 5 0.98 -4.82 -17.54
N LYS A 6 1.73 -4.07 -16.72
CA LYS A 6 1.92 -4.41 -15.30
C LYS A 6 0.72 -3.98 -14.46
N LYS A 7 0.37 -4.78 -13.46
CA LYS A 7 -0.62 -4.46 -12.42
C LYS A 7 0.09 -3.89 -11.20
N ILE A 8 -0.17 -2.63 -10.90
CA ILE A 8 0.52 -1.87 -9.85
C ILE A 8 -0.45 -1.55 -8.72
N LEU A 9 -0.17 -2.06 -7.53
CA LEU A 9 -0.88 -1.68 -6.31
C LEU A 9 -0.26 -0.43 -5.70
N VAL A 10 -1.07 0.62 -5.54
CA VAL A 10 -0.73 1.83 -4.80
C VAL A 10 -1.58 1.90 -3.54
N THR A 11 -0.98 1.67 -2.38
CA THR A 11 -1.68 1.84 -1.10
C THR A 11 -1.59 3.29 -0.64
N GLY A 12 -2.61 3.79 0.06
CA GLY A 12 -2.64 5.21 0.46
C GLY A 12 -2.88 6.15 -0.74
N GLY A 13 -3.55 5.64 -1.78
CA GLY A 13 -3.81 6.35 -3.04
C GLY A 13 -4.62 7.65 -2.91
N SER A 14 -5.41 7.80 -1.84
CA SER A 14 -6.14 9.04 -1.52
C SER A 14 -5.30 10.05 -0.72
N GLY A 15 -4.10 9.68 -0.29
CA GLY A 15 -3.18 10.57 0.42
C GLY A 15 -2.38 11.45 -0.53
N PHE A 16 -1.66 12.43 0.03
CA PHE A 16 -0.88 13.40 -0.74
C PHE A 16 0.04 12.75 -1.77
N LEU A 17 0.94 11.86 -1.34
CA LEU A 17 1.89 11.23 -2.25
C LEU A 17 1.24 10.18 -3.15
N GLY A 18 0.34 9.35 -2.60
CA GLY A 18 -0.34 8.30 -3.36
C GLY A 18 -1.14 8.85 -4.54
N GLY A 19 -1.83 9.98 -4.37
CA GLY A 19 -2.58 10.63 -5.44
C GLY A 19 -1.69 11.06 -6.60
N HIS A 20 -0.57 11.75 -6.31
CA HIS A 20 0.39 12.16 -7.34
C HIS A 20 1.08 10.96 -8.02
N VAL A 21 1.33 9.87 -7.29
CA VAL A 21 1.84 8.62 -7.88
C VAL A 21 0.83 8.04 -8.87
N ILE A 22 -0.46 7.97 -8.51
CA ILE A 22 -1.52 7.50 -9.40
C ILE A 22 -1.63 8.37 -10.64
N GLU A 23 -1.61 9.70 -10.48
CA GLU A 23 -1.64 10.63 -11.62
C GLU A 23 -0.48 10.40 -12.59
N LYS A 24 0.75 10.20 -12.07
CA LYS A 24 1.90 9.89 -12.92
C LYS A 24 1.75 8.53 -13.60
N LEU A 25 1.26 7.50 -12.89
CA LEU A 25 1.08 6.16 -13.41
C LEU A 25 0.06 6.09 -14.56
N ARG A 26 -0.92 7.00 -14.62
CA ARG A 26 -1.88 7.09 -15.74
C ARG A 26 -1.23 7.39 -17.09
N ASN A 27 -0.01 7.90 -17.10
CA ASN A 27 0.76 8.12 -18.33
C ASN A 27 1.47 6.84 -18.85
N PHE A 28 1.34 5.72 -18.13
CA PHE A 28 1.91 4.43 -18.50
C PHE A 28 0.80 3.44 -18.86
N ASP A 29 1.13 2.46 -19.70
CA ASP A 29 0.25 1.35 -20.05
C ASP A 29 0.25 0.30 -18.93
N VAL A 30 -0.41 0.62 -17.80
CA VAL A 30 -0.45 -0.18 -16.56
C VAL A 30 -1.88 -0.30 -16.05
N GLN A 31 -2.18 -1.39 -15.34
CA GLN A 31 -3.39 -1.50 -14.53
C GLN A 31 -3.10 -0.99 -13.12
N ILE A 32 -3.82 0.05 -12.69
CA ILE A 32 -3.65 0.63 -11.35
C ILE A 32 -4.68 0.01 -10.39
N LEU A 33 -4.22 -0.54 -9.27
CA LEU A 33 -5.04 -0.89 -8.13
C LEU A 33 -4.83 0.14 -7.02
N ALA A 34 -5.87 0.81 -6.57
CA ALA A 34 -5.80 1.81 -5.51
C ALA A 34 -6.99 1.65 -4.55
N PRO A 35 -7.01 0.55 -3.76
CA PRO A 35 -8.15 0.25 -2.90
C PRO A 35 -8.28 1.30 -1.78
N ASN A 36 -9.52 1.59 -1.40
CA ASN A 36 -9.81 2.35 -0.19
C ASN A 36 -9.71 1.44 1.05
N HIS A 37 -9.80 2.03 2.25
CA HIS A 37 -9.64 1.31 3.52
C HIS A 37 -10.68 0.19 3.75
N LYS A 38 -11.88 0.29 3.16
CA LYS A 38 -12.91 -0.78 3.25
C LYS A 38 -12.56 -1.99 2.38
N GLU A 39 -11.87 -1.77 1.27
CA GLU A 39 -11.45 -2.81 0.34
C GLU A 39 -10.14 -3.49 0.79
N LEU A 40 -9.26 -2.72 1.43
CA LEU A 40 -7.98 -3.18 1.96
C LEU A 40 -7.66 -2.47 3.27
N ASP A 41 -8.00 -3.11 4.38
CA ASP A 41 -7.51 -2.73 5.69
C ASP A 41 -6.10 -3.31 5.88
N LEU A 42 -5.10 -2.43 5.91
CA LEU A 42 -3.68 -2.80 5.95
C LEU A 42 -3.23 -3.27 7.33
N ILE A 43 -3.95 -2.92 8.40
CA ILE A 43 -3.61 -3.33 9.77
C ILE A 43 -3.96 -4.81 9.96
N ARG A 44 -5.01 -5.28 9.28
CA ARG A 44 -5.48 -6.67 9.36
C ARG A 44 -4.69 -7.56 8.40
N GLU A 45 -3.92 -8.49 8.97
CA GLU A 45 -3.11 -9.45 8.21
C GLU A 45 -3.95 -10.22 7.16
N GLU A 46 -5.12 -10.72 7.54
CA GLU A 46 -5.98 -11.52 6.67
C GLU A 46 -6.54 -10.73 5.48
N SER A 47 -6.81 -9.43 5.69
CA SER A 47 -7.23 -8.51 4.64
C SER A 47 -6.12 -8.34 3.60
N CYS A 48 -4.88 -8.08 4.03
CA CYS A 48 -3.71 -8.05 3.14
C CYS A 48 -3.48 -9.38 2.43
N ARG A 49 -3.59 -10.50 3.16
CA ARG A 49 -3.41 -11.84 2.61
C ARG A 49 -4.37 -12.10 1.46
N HIS A 50 -5.66 -11.88 1.67
CA HIS A 50 -6.69 -12.10 0.66
C HIS A 50 -6.54 -11.15 -0.51
N TYR A 51 -6.30 -9.87 -0.25
CA TYR A 51 -6.19 -8.88 -1.30
C TYR A 51 -5.02 -9.18 -2.24
N LEU A 52 -3.81 -9.43 -1.70
CA LEU A 52 -2.65 -9.72 -2.55
C LEU A 52 -2.76 -11.07 -3.25
N LEU A 53 -3.36 -12.10 -2.61
CA LEU A 53 -3.61 -13.40 -3.23
C LEU A 53 -4.57 -13.31 -4.42
N ASN A 54 -5.63 -12.50 -4.30
CA ASN A 54 -6.67 -12.38 -5.32
C ASN A 54 -6.26 -11.43 -6.44
N GLN A 55 -5.68 -10.28 -6.09
CA GLN A 55 -5.33 -9.25 -7.07
C GLN A 55 -4.03 -9.54 -7.80
N LYS A 56 -3.07 -10.22 -7.15
CA LYS A 56 -1.75 -10.58 -7.70
C LYS A 56 -1.08 -9.41 -8.43
N PRO A 57 -0.77 -8.31 -7.73
CA PRO A 57 -0.04 -7.20 -8.34
C PRO A 57 1.39 -7.64 -8.71
N ASP A 58 1.90 -7.15 -9.84
CA ASP A 58 3.31 -7.31 -10.20
C ASP A 58 4.20 -6.40 -9.36
N LEU A 59 3.68 -5.23 -9.01
CA LEU A 59 4.41 -4.16 -8.33
C LEU A 59 3.56 -3.58 -7.20
N VAL A 60 4.22 -3.23 -6.10
CA VAL A 60 3.58 -2.51 -5.00
C VAL A 60 4.34 -1.22 -4.73
N ILE A 61 3.62 -0.10 -4.69
CA ILE A 61 4.10 1.20 -4.22
C ILE A 61 3.33 1.51 -2.94
N HIS A 62 4.01 1.32 -1.79
CA HIS A 62 3.42 1.47 -0.47
C HIS A 62 3.57 2.92 0.01
N CYS A 63 2.53 3.74 -0.20
CA CYS A 63 2.45 5.12 0.28
C CYS A 63 1.53 5.29 1.50
N ALA A 64 1.02 4.18 2.07
CA ALA A 64 0.09 4.26 3.20
C ALA A 64 0.87 4.43 4.51
N GLY A 65 0.41 5.34 5.35
CA GLY A 65 0.90 5.53 6.71
C GLY A 65 -0.28 5.70 7.66
N ALA A 66 -0.14 5.25 8.91
CA ALA A 66 -1.11 5.50 9.97
C ALA A 66 -0.97 6.95 10.47
N ILE A 67 -1.47 7.90 9.68
CA ILE A 67 -1.46 9.34 9.98
C ILE A 67 -2.88 9.76 10.33
N SER A 68 -3.07 10.32 11.52
CA SER A 68 -4.41 10.65 12.06
C SER A 68 -4.47 12.04 12.71
N GLY A 69 -3.69 12.98 12.16
CA GLY A 69 -3.58 14.35 12.65
C GLY A 69 -2.62 14.48 13.84
N LEU A 70 -1.98 15.65 13.96
CA LEU A 70 -0.89 15.89 14.91
C LEU A 70 -1.29 15.58 16.36
N LEU A 71 -2.47 16.04 16.79
CA LEU A 71 -2.92 15.84 18.17
C LEU A 71 -3.12 14.35 18.49
N ASN A 72 -3.65 13.56 17.56
CA ASN A 72 -3.83 12.13 17.79
C ASN A 72 -2.49 11.39 17.88
N ILE A 73 -1.54 11.77 17.02
CA ILE A 73 -0.19 11.21 17.03
C ILE A 73 0.50 11.47 18.36
N LEU A 74 0.37 12.69 18.90
CA LEU A 74 0.95 13.05 20.19
C LEU A 74 0.26 12.36 21.37
N LYS A 75 -1.05 12.11 21.28
CA LYS A 75 -1.82 11.42 22.33
C LYS A 75 -1.60 9.90 22.32
N ASN A 76 -1.38 9.30 21.15
CA ASN A 76 -1.36 7.84 20.98
C ASN A 76 -0.09 7.35 20.24
N PRO A 77 1.13 7.72 20.67
CA PRO A 77 2.35 7.43 19.90
C PRO A 77 2.62 5.93 19.74
N ALA A 78 2.33 5.12 20.75
CA ALA A 78 2.52 3.67 20.70
C ALA A 78 1.59 3.01 19.68
N ASP A 79 0.31 3.38 19.66
CA ASP A 79 -0.66 2.83 18.69
C ASP A 79 -0.32 3.25 17.26
N ILE A 80 0.16 4.49 17.06
CA ILE A 80 0.61 4.96 15.75
C ILE A 80 1.83 4.17 15.30
N PHE A 81 2.78 3.88 16.19
CA PHE A 81 3.93 3.06 15.87
C PHE A 81 3.53 1.62 15.54
N ASP A 82 2.69 0.98 16.37
CA ASP A 82 2.19 -0.39 16.14
C ASP A 82 1.44 -0.49 14.81
N ASN A 83 0.55 0.46 14.52
CA ASN A 83 -0.17 0.48 13.25
C ASN A 83 0.77 0.64 12.07
N ASN A 84 1.73 1.57 12.11
CA ASN A 84 2.72 1.71 11.03
C ASN A 84 3.58 0.45 10.87
N LEU A 85 3.95 -0.23 11.96
CA LEU A 85 4.68 -1.49 11.88
C LEU A 85 3.83 -2.57 11.20
N ARG A 86 2.55 -2.70 11.58
CA ARG A 86 1.63 -3.70 11.01
C ARG A 86 1.38 -3.48 9.51
N ILE A 87 1.05 -2.25 9.09
CA ILE A 87 0.78 -1.98 7.68
C ILE A 87 2.00 -2.31 6.80
N ASN A 88 3.20 -1.93 7.27
CA ASN A 88 4.46 -2.17 6.58
C ASN A 88 4.79 -3.67 6.52
N LEU A 89 4.73 -4.36 7.66
CA LEU A 89 5.01 -5.79 7.74
C LEU A 89 4.03 -6.62 6.92
N ASN A 90 2.74 -6.32 6.96
CA ASN A 90 1.74 -7.08 6.22
C ASN A 90 1.95 -6.96 4.70
N ILE A 91 2.17 -5.74 4.20
CA ILE A 91 2.44 -5.53 2.77
C ILE A 91 3.74 -6.20 2.37
N LEU A 92 4.83 -6.05 3.13
CA LEU A 92 6.10 -6.70 2.84
C LEU A 92 5.96 -8.23 2.81
N LYS A 93 5.38 -8.81 3.87
CA LYS A 93 5.19 -10.25 4.05
C LYS A 93 4.43 -10.88 2.89
N PHE A 94 3.28 -10.30 2.52
CA PHE A 94 2.45 -10.86 1.46
C PHE A 94 2.93 -10.51 0.06
N SER A 95 3.62 -9.38 -0.12
CA SER A 95 4.30 -9.09 -1.37
C SER A 95 5.36 -10.15 -1.67
N TYR A 96 6.19 -10.48 -0.68
CA TYR A 96 7.17 -11.57 -0.78
C TYR A 96 6.49 -12.93 -1.01
N LYS A 97 5.49 -13.27 -0.18
CA LYS A 97 4.81 -14.58 -0.24
C LYS A 97 4.13 -14.84 -1.58
N PHE A 98 3.58 -13.82 -2.24
CA PHE A 98 2.82 -13.96 -3.49
C PHE A 98 3.59 -13.51 -4.73
N GLY A 99 4.91 -13.29 -4.61
CA GLY A 99 5.79 -13.08 -5.76
C GLY A 99 5.64 -11.72 -6.43
N VAL A 100 5.37 -10.66 -5.67
CA VAL A 100 5.46 -9.27 -6.17
C VAL A 100 6.91 -9.03 -6.60
N GLU A 101 7.12 -8.60 -7.84
CA GLU A 101 8.45 -8.43 -8.45
C GLU A 101 9.27 -7.34 -7.74
N LYS A 102 8.59 -6.27 -7.32
CA LYS A 102 9.22 -5.18 -6.57
C LYS A 102 8.22 -4.45 -5.69
N LEU A 103 8.61 -4.27 -4.44
CA LEU A 103 7.97 -3.39 -3.47
C LEU A 103 8.81 -2.12 -3.33
N ILE A 104 8.18 -0.97 -3.48
CA ILE A 104 8.74 0.33 -3.10
C ILE A 104 7.99 0.77 -1.84
N ASN A 105 8.70 0.78 -0.70
CA ASN A 105 8.16 1.26 0.56
C ASN A 105 8.68 2.67 0.84
N ILE A 106 7.78 3.61 1.10
CA ILE A 106 8.13 5.02 1.31
C ILE A 106 8.39 5.36 2.79
N GLY A 107 7.99 4.48 3.72
CA GLY A 107 8.25 4.64 5.16
C GLY A 107 6.99 4.42 6.00
#